data_AF-A0A2D9REB8-F1
#
_entry.id   AF-A0A2D9REB8-F1
#
_cell.length_a   1.000
_cell.length_b   1.000
_cell.length_c   1.000
_cell.angle_alpha   90.00
_cell.angle_beta   90.00
_cell.angle_gamma   90.00
#
_symmetry.space_group_name_H-M   'P 1'
#
loop_
_entity.id
_entity.type
_entity.pdbx_description
1 polymer ?
#
loop_
_entity_poly.entity_id
_entity_poly.type
_entity_poly.pdbx_seq_one_letter_code
_entity_poly.pdbx_strand_id
1 'polypeptide(L)'
;MNRRTLLLMTGGFLATGCKTTSGAVAPIAIAVTNPVKWSDAASLPRAKQEIYPAVHEGELWLSGGFVAKDGEIVGPTNETVIYNPAENSWRDGPGIPNPRHHPHLHSHDGKLYAVGGFEPASADQMWVMQSGGWRLDADGWNILPDAPEPIGEAVTASLPTGLHFVGGRKPKASANGTWADHADTGHHFVLSGETWDTAAPLPTPRNSATAEVINGVLYVVGGRTVTGGNSTAHEAYDPVSDQWTRLAPLPQGQGGLASGVINGKLYAFGGEYFDNGGGVYPQCWVYDPQTDAWDKGPDMKSPRHGLGGLTLDNRIYAIGGALERGGSQTSALVEVLSA
;
A
#
# COMPACT_ATOMS: atom_id res chain seq x y z
N MET A 1 -72.67 -43.65 -54.39
CA MET A 1 -72.13 -43.68 -55.77
C MET A 1 -72.56 -42.42 -56.48
N ASN A 2 -71.68 -41.42 -56.64
CA ASN A 2 -71.65 -40.54 -57.80
C ASN A 2 -70.35 -39.74 -57.81
N ARG A 3 -69.87 -39.51 -59.02
CA ARG A 3 -68.52 -39.15 -59.45
C ARG A 3 -68.48 -37.68 -59.90
N ARG A 4 -67.30 -37.06 -59.71
CA ARG A 4 -66.65 -36.00 -60.53
C ARG A 4 -67.32 -34.60 -60.43
N THR A 5 -66.62 -33.45 -60.47
CA THR A 5 -65.40 -33.03 -61.17
C THR A 5 -64.82 -31.81 -60.42
N LEU A 6 -63.49 -31.73 -60.23
CA LEU A 6 -62.81 -30.54 -59.72
C LEU A 6 -62.21 -29.76 -60.90
N LEU A 7 -62.54 -28.47 -60.98
CA LEU A 7 -62.06 -27.53 -62.00
C LEU A 7 -60.88 -26.73 -61.42
N LEU A 8 -59.75 -26.71 -62.14
CA LEU A 8 -58.61 -25.83 -61.83
C LEU A 8 -58.96 -24.38 -62.16
N MET A 9 -58.66 -23.47 -61.23
CA MET A 9 -58.37 -22.07 -61.51
C MET A 9 -57.14 -21.68 -60.70
N THR A 10 -56.10 -21.25 -61.42
CA THR A 10 -54.84 -20.72 -60.92
C THR A 10 -54.99 -19.25 -60.52
N GLY A 11 -54.57 -18.88 -59.31
CA GLY A 11 -54.50 -17.50 -58.85
C GLY A 11 -53.38 -17.36 -57.82
N GLY A 12 -52.36 -16.58 -58.16
CA GLY A 12 -51.09 -16.49 -57.43
C GLY A 12 -51.20 -15.85 -56.05
N PHE A 13 -50.43 -16.39 -55.11
CA PHE A 13 -50.15 -15.77 -53.80
C PHE A 13 -48.80 -15.07 -53.85
N LEU A 14 -48.77 -13.78 -53.48
CA LEU A 14 -47.54 -13.09 -53.10
C LEU A 14 -47.01 -13.68 -51.79
N ALA A 15 -45.79 -14.22 -51.82
CA ALA A 15 -45.06 -14.59 -50.62
C ALA A 15 -44.43 -13.34 -50.01
N THR A 16 -44.94 -12.87 -48.88
CA THR A 16 -44.23 -11.96 -47.98
C THR A 16 -43.15 -12.75 -47.26
N GLY A 17 -41.89 -12.52 -47.63
CA GLY A 17 -40.73 -13.13 -46.97
C GLY A 17 -40.61 -12.66 -45.52
N CYS A 18 -40.82 -13.57 -44.57
CA CYS A 18 -40.45 -13.38 -43.18
C CYS A 18 -38.92 -13.55 -43.07
N LYS A 19 -38.18 -12.43 -42.97
CA LYS A 19 -36.75 -12.48 -42.65
C LYS A 19 -36.60 -12.82 -41.17
N THR A 20 -36.29 -14.08 -40.88
CA THR A 20 -35.72 -14.46 -39.59
C THR A 20 -34.29 -13.93 -39.53
N THR A 21 -34.09 -12.82 -38.82
CA THR A 21 -32.75 -12.38 -38.44
C THR A 21 -32.24 -13.36 -37.38
N SER A 22 -31.40 -14.31 -37.78
CA SER A 22 -30.56 -15.03 -36.83
C SER A 22 -29.60 -14.02 -36.22
N GLY A 23 -29.92 -13.52 -35.02
CA GLY A 23 -28.98 -12.75 -34.22
C GLY A 23 -27.81 -13.67 -33.87
N ALA A 24 -26.68 -13.50 -34.56
CA ALA A 24 -25.44 -14.09 -34.11
C ALA A 24 -25.13 -13.49 -32.74
N VAL A 25 -25.14 -14.32 -31.70
CA VAL A 25 -24.59 -13.95 -30.39
C VAL A 25 -23.11 -13.68 -30.63
N ALA A 26 -22.69 -12.43 -30.46
CA ALA A 26 -21.28 -12.09 -30.52
C ALA A 26 -20.53 -12.96 -29.51
N PRO A 27 -19.39 -13.58 -29.89
CA PRO A 27 -18.61 -14.34 -28.93
C PRO A 27 -18.25 -13.42 -27.76
N ILE A 28 -18.58 -13.84 -26.54
CA ILE A 28 -18.07 -13.22 -25.32
C ILE A 28 -16.55 -13.33 -25.45
N ALA A 29 -15.88 -12.19 -25.63
CA ALA A 29 -14.43 -12.14 -25.54
C ALA A 29 -14.10 -12.56 -24.10
N ILE A 30 -13.59 -13.79 -23.95
CA ILE A 30 -12.90 -14.16 -22.72
C ILE A 30 -11.72 -13.20 -22.66
N ALA A 31 -11.80 -12.21 -21.76
CA ALA A 31 -10.66 -11.35 -21.49
C ALA A 31 -9.53 -12.27 -21.07
N VAL A 32 -8.54 -12.44 -21.95
CA VAL A 32 -7.29 -13.10 -21.59
C VAL A 32 -6.61 -12.14 -20.63
N THR A 33 -6.86 -12.31 -19.33
CA THR A 33 -6.11 -11.60 -18.31
C THR A 33 -4.71 -12.19 -18.35
N ASN A 34 -3.75 -11.42 -18.84
CA ASN A 34 -2.36 -11.78 -18.72
C ASN A 34 -2.03 -12.07 -17.23
N PRO A 35 -1.21 -13.09 -16.95
CA PRO A 35 -0.87 -13.41 -15.58
C PRO A 35 -0.06 -12.28 -14.96
N VAL A 36 -0.53 -11.80 -13.80
CA VAL A 36 0.19 -10.80 -13.01
C VAL A 36 1.56 -11.37 -12.63
N LYS A 37 2.63 -10.62 -12.88
CA LYS A 37 4.01 -11.08 -12.69
C LYS A 37 4.95 -9.96 -12.25
N TRP A 38 6.02 -10.36 -11.57
CA TRP A 38 7.10 -9.48 -11.15
C TRP A 38 8.11 -9.22 -12.27
N SER A 39 8.64 -8.01 -12.33
CA SER A 39 9.72 -7.57 -13.21
C SER A 39 10.66 -6.61 -12.48
N ASP A 40 11.87 -6.39 -13.01
CA ASP A 40 12.82 -5.46 -12.41
C ASP A 40 12.61 -4.03 -12.93
N ALA A 41 12.84 -3.05 -12.06
CA ALA A 41 12.99 -1.64 -12.41
C ALA A 41 14.38 -1.13 -11.95
N ALA A 42 14.71 0.11 -12.30
CA ALA A 42 15.96 0.72 -11.88
C ALA A 42 16.04 0.77 -10.35
N SER A 43 17.13 0.23 -9.82
CA SER A 43 17.41 0.21 -8.39
C SER A 43 17.53 1.61 -7.82
N LEU A 44 17.22 1.75 -6.54
CA LEU A 44 17.50 2.96 -5.78
C LEU A 44 18.98 3.35 -5.89
N PRO A 45 19.31 4.65 -5.87
CA PRO A 45 20.71 5.11 -5.85
C PRO A 45 21.51 4.59 -4.65
N ARG A 46 20.82 4.30 -3.54
CA ARG A 46 21.37 3.72 -2.31
C ARG A 46 20.39 2.72 -1.73
N ALA A 47 20.91 1.67 -1.08
CA ALA A 47 20.08 0.71 -0.37
C ALA A 47 19.34 1.40 0.79
N LYS A 48 18.02 1.18 0.88
CA LYS A 48 17.15 1.77 1.91
C LYS A 48 16.14 0.76 2.45
N GLN A 49 15.83 0.83 3.74
CA GLN A 49 14.72 0.12 4.39
C GLN A 49 14.04 1.00 5.43
N GLU A 50 12.92 0.51 5.97
CA GLU A 50 12.05 1.23 6.89
C GLU A 50 11.53 2.54 6.29
N ILE A 51 10.87 2.38 5.15
CA ILE A 51 10.50 3.45 4.21
C ILE A 51 9.01 3.44 3.89
N TYR A 52 8.45 4.63 3.73
CA TYR A 52 7.04 4.86 3.40
C TYR A 52 7.02 5.84 2.23
N PRO A 53 7.24 5.38 1.00
CA PRO A 53 7.25 6.24 -0.18
C PRO A 53 5.82 6.70 -0.53
N ALA A 54 5.69 7.64 -1.46
CA ALA A 54 4.40 8.14 -1.93
C ALA A 54 4.38 8.30 -3.45
N VAL A 55 3.21 8.15 -4.06
CA VAL A 55 2.96 8.69 -5.40
C VAL A 55 2.65 10.17 -5.28
N HIS A 56 3.38 11.02 -5.98
CA HIS A 56 3.14 12.46 -6.02
C HIS A 56 3.42 12.99 -7.42
N GLU A 57 2.46 13.72 -8.00
CA GLU A 57 2.54 14.28 -9.36
C GLU A 57 2.89 13.24 -10.45
N GLY A 58 2.45 11.99 -10.29
CA GLY A 58 2.69 10.91 -11.25
C GLY A 58 4.06 10.22 -11.12
N GLU A 59 4.83 10.56 -10.09
CA GLU A 59 6.14 9.98 -9.82
C GLU A 59 6.18 9.33 -8.43
N LEU A 60 7.18 8.46 -8.20
CA LEU A 60 7.36 7.82 -6.89
C LEU A 60 8.41 8.60 -6.10
N TRP A 61 8.01 9.14 -4.96
CA TRP A 61 8.87 9.89 -4.06
C TRP A 61 9.23 9.06 -2.85
N LEU A 62 10.49 9.11 -2.44
CA LEU A 62 10.98 8.47 -1.24
C LEU A 62 11.90 9.42 -0.47
N SER A 63 11.46 9.83 0.71
CA SER A 63 12.23 10.65 1.64
C SER A 63 12.63 9.86 2.88
N GLY A 64 13.86 10.05 3.35
CA GLY A 64 14.37 9.41 4.56
C GLY A 64 14.59 7.90 4.43
N GLY A 65 14.31 7.18 5.52
CA GLY A 65 14.61 5.76 5.70
C GLY A 65 15.99 5.51 6.33
N PHE A 66 16.27 4.25 6.67
CA PHE A 66 17.63 3.83 6.97
C PHE A 66 18.41 3.62 5.67
N VAL A 67 19.66 4.09 5.64
CA VAL A 67 20.61 3.75 4.56
C VAL A 67 21.61 2.72 5.06
N ALA A 68 22.09 1.90 4.14
CA ALA A 68 23.06 0.86 4.44
C ALA A 68 24.35 0.97 3.65
N LYS A 69 25.42 0.39 4.21
CA LYS A 69 26.70 0.15 3.55
C LYS A 69 27.07 -1.32 3.76
N ASP A 70 27.45 -2.00 2.68
CA ASP A 70 27.80 -3.43 2.71
C ASP A 70 26.67 -4.30 3.31
N GLY A 71 25.41 -3.89 3.12
CA GLY A 71 24.21 -4.57 3.60
C GLY A 71 23.77 -4.19 5.02
N GLU A 72 24.56 -3.41 5.76
CA GLU A 72 24.30 -3.06 7.16
C GLU A 72 23.90 -1.59 7.33
N ILE A 73 22.90 -1.32 8.17
CA ILE A 73 22.43 0.05 8.45
C ILE A 73 23.55 0.92 9.04
N VAL A 74 23.73 2.11 8.47
CA VAL A 74 24.66 3.13 8.99
C VAL A 74 23.96 4.33 9.62
N GLY A 75 22.63 4.38 9.55
CA GLY A 75 21.80 5.42 10.16
C GLY A 75 20.69 5.92 9.24
N PRO A 76 19.79 6.79 9.76
CA PRO A 76 18.76 7.40 8.94
C PRO A 76 19.35 8.45 8.01
N THR A 77 18.64 8.73 6.92
CA THR A 77 18.98 9.79 5.98
C THR A 77 17.89 10.86 5.96
N ASN A 78 18.21 12.04 5.43
CA ASN A 78 17.25 13.06 5.07
C ASN A 78 17.07 13.20 3.55
N GLU A 79 17.76 12.35 2.77
CA GLU A 79 17.70 12.33 1.31
C GLU A 79 16.30 12.03 0.79
N THR A 80 15.90 12.77 -0.24
CA THR A 80 14.75 12.48 -1.08
C THR A 80 15.23 12.02 -2.45
N VAL A 81 14.68 10.91 -2.94
CA VAL A 81 14.89 10.42 -4.32
C VAL A 81 13.54 10.26 -5.00
N ILE A 82 13.49 10.56 -6.30
CA ILE A 82 12.27 10.58 -7.10
C ILE A 82 12.46 9.68 -8.32
N TYR A 83 11.56 8.72 -8.50
CA TYR A 83 11.57 7.79 -9.62
C TYR A 83 10.60 8.25 -10.70
N ASN A 84 11.14 8.40 -11.92
CA ASN A 84 10.36 8.61 -13.12
C ASN A 84 10.03 7.24 -13.76
N PRO A 85 8.75 6.80 -13.74
CA PRO A 85 8.37 5.50 -14.29
C PRO A 85 8.45 5.42 -15.81
N ALA A 86 8.38 6.55 -16.53
CA ALA A 86 8.51 6.57 -17.99
C ALA A 86 9.95 6.39 -18.45
N GLU A 87 10.90 6.92 -17.67
CA GLU A 87 12.33 6.85 -17.96
C GLU A 87 13.03 5.67 -17.27
N ASN A 88 12.35 5.03 -16.30
CA ASN A 88 12.94 4.00 -15.45
C ASN A 88 14.25 4.49 -14.81
N SER A 89 14.20 5.66 -14.18
CA SER A 89 15.36 6.36 -13.64
C SER A 89 15.03 7.08 -12.33
N TRP A 90 16.05 7.27 -11.50
CA TRP A 90 15.97 8.03 -10.26
C TRP A 90 16.71 9.35 -10.40
N ARG A 91 16.21 10.39 -9.72
CA ARG A 91 16.91 11.66 -9.50
C ARG A 91 16.79 12.10 -8.04
N ASP A 92 17.66 13.01 -7.64
CA ASP A 92 17.58 13.64 -6.33
C ASP A 92 16.39 14.62 -6.28
N GLY A 93 15.72 14.65 -5.12
CA GLY A 93 14.66 15.61 -4.79
C GLY A 93 15.04 16.48 -3.59
N PRO A 94 14.16 17.40 -3.17
CA PRO A 94 14.36 18.21 -1.98
C PRO A 94 14.37 17.32 -0.73
N GLY A 95 15.52 17.20 -0.06
CA GLY A 95 15.66 16.44 1.18
C GLY A 95 14.79 17.01 2.31
N ILE A 96 14.29 16.14 3.19
CA ILE A 96 13.57 16.58 4.40
C ILE A 96 14.53 17.30 5.36
N PRO A 97 14.04 18.16 6.28
CA PRO A 97 14.93 18.97 7.11
C PRO A 97 15.88 18.17 8.02
N ASN A 98 15.40 17.07 8.61
CA ASN A 98 16.19 16.22 9.51
C ASN A 98 16.23 14.76 9.05
N PRO A 99 17.33 14.01 9.30
CA PRO A 99 17.39 12.59 9.03
C PRO A 99 16.35 11.80 9.82
N ARG A 100 15.54 11.00 9.13
CA ARG A 100 14.39 10.32 9.72
C ARG A 100 14.14 8.97 9.06
N HIS A 101 13.87 7.93 9.86
CA HIS A 101 13.39 6.64 9.35
C HIS A 101 11.90 6.48 9.66
N HIS A 102 11.19 5.69 8.83
CA HIS A 102 9.73 5.65 8.78
C HIS A 102 9.02 7.02 8.68
N PRO A 103 9.54 8.07 7.99
CA PRO A 103 8.72 9.25 7.77
C PRO A 103 7.54 8.83 6.90
N HIS A 104 6.31 9.04 7.37
CA HIS A 104 5.13 8.66 6.60
C HIS A 104 4.94 9.69 5.49
N LEU A 105 5.39 9.35 4.28
CA LEU A 105 5.23 10.20 3.11
C LEU A 105 3.86 9.97 2.49
N HIS A 106 3.12 11.03 2.18
CA HIS A 106 1.84 10.90 1.48
C HIS A 106 1.51 12.15 0.67
N SER A 107 0.90 11.96 -0.49
CA SER A 107 0.37 13.06 -1.31
C SER A 107 -1.11 13.29 -0.98
N HIS A 108 -1.48 14.53 -0.69
CA HIS A 108 -2.86 14.93 -0.43
C HIS A 108 -3.10 16.34 -0.97
N ASP A 109 -4.20 16.55 -1.70
CA ASP A 109 -4.56 17.86 -2.30
C ASP A 109 -3.42 18.57 -3.06
N GLY A 110 -2.64 17.79 -3.82
CA GLY A 110 -1.52 18.31 -4.62
C GLY A 110 -0.30 18.74 -3.81
N LYS A 111 -0.22 18.34 -2.54
CA LYS A 111 0.92 18.60 -1.65
C LYS A 111 1.51 17.30 -1.14
N LEU A 112 2.82 17.29 -0.91
CA LEU A 112 3.54 16.16 -0.34
C LEU A 112 3.78 16.41 1.15
N TYR A 113 3.46 15.43 1.99
CA TYR A 113 3.60 15.50 3.44
C TYR A 113 4.56 14.42 3.92
N ALA A 114 5.43 14.75 4.87
CA ALA A 114 6.29 13.80 5.57
C ALA A 114 6.07 13.97 7.08
N VAL A 115 5.37 13.02 7.72
CA VAL A 115 4.89 13.17 9.10
C VAL A 115 5.27 12.00 9.99
N GLY A 116 5.49 12.26 11.27
CA GLY A 116 5.79 11.23 12.27
C GLY A 116 7.13 10.56 11.99
N GLY A 117 7.24 9.25 12.23
CA GLY A 117 8.48 8.50 12.07
C GLY A 117 9.42 8.71 13.25
N PHE A 118 10.71 8.42 13.05
CA PHE A 118 11.69 8.35 14.12
C PHE A 118 12.97 9.12 13.79
N GLU A 119 13.47 9.84 14.78
CA GLU A 119 14.79 10.48 14.76
C GLU A 119 15.72 9.82 15.80
N PRO A 120 17.04 9.79 15.55
CA PRO A 120 17.99 9.23 16.50
C PRO A 120 18.40 10.28 17.55
N ALA A 121 18.30 9.94 18.84
CA ALA A 121 18.94 10.70 19.91
C ALA A 121 20.41 10.28 20.14
N SER A 122 20.73 9.02 19.83
CA SER A 122 22.06 8.42 19.91
C SER A 122 22.10 7.14 19.06
N ALA A 123 23.25 6.46 18.99
CA ALA A 123 23.39 5.20 18.27
C ALA A 123 22.52 4.06 18.85
N ASP A 124 22.29 4.07 20.16
CA ASP A 124 21.47 3.11 20.91
C ASP A 124 20.00 3.56 21.09
N GLN A 125 19.70 4.84 20.82
CA GLN A 125 18.35 5.41 20.88
C GLN A 125 17.94 5.95 19.51
N MET A 126 17.84 5.05 18.54
CA MET A 126 17.44 5.41 17.17
C MET A 126 15.93 5.59 17.01
N TRP A 127 15.11 5.13 17.97
CA TRP A 127 13.66 5.03 17.79
C TRP A 127 12.89 6.18 18.44
N VAL A 128 13.36 7.42 18.37
CA VAL A 128 12.62 8.56 18.95
C VAL A 128 11.46 8.99 18.07
N MET A 129 10.25 8.55 18.43
CA MET A 129 9.03 8.91 17.69
C MET A 129 8.77 10.40 17.71
N GLN A 130 8.36 10.92 16.55
CA GLN A 130 8.06 12.32 16.34
C GLN A 130 6.54 12.54 16.22
N SER A 131 6.05 13.65 16.76
CA SER A 131 4.69 14.16 16.53
C SER A 131 4.63 15.11 15.32
N GLY A 132 5.75 15.77 15.01
CA GLY A 132 5.84 16.77 13.95
C GLY A 132 6.10 16.19 12.56
N GLY A 133 5.99 17.08 11.58
CA GLY A 133 6.22 16.76 10.18
C GLY A 133 6.36 18.01 9.32
N TRP A 134 6.45 17.78 8.02
CA TRP A 134 6.62 18.84 7.04
C TRP A 134 5.70 18.65 5.84
N ARG A 135 5.32 19.77 5.23
CA ARG A 135 4.65 19.84 3.93
C ARG A 135 5.60 20.46 2.92
N LEU A 136 5.72 19.87 1.74
CA LEU A 136 6.49 20.44 0.65
C LEU A 136 5.65 21.50 -0.09
N ASP A 137 6.13 22.75 -0.06
CA ASP A 137 5.61 23.87 -0.82
C ASP A 137 6.65 24.35 -1.85
N ALA A 138 6.31 25.41 -2.60
CA ALA A 138 7.17 25.95 -3.65
C ALA A 138 8.52 26.48 -3.13
N ASP A 139 8.59 26.87 -1.86
CA ASP A 139 9.78 27.36 -1.18
C ASP A 139 10.53 26.28 -0.37
N GLY A 140 10.01 25.04 -0.37
CA GLY A 140 10.64 23.88 0.28
C GLY A 140 9.75 23.26 1.36
N TRP A 141 10.39 22.51 2.27
CA TRP A 141 9.70 21.83 3.36
C TRP A 141 9.35 22.81 4.49
N ASN A 142 8.05 23.02 4.71
CA ASN A 142 7.52 23.86 5.78
C ASN A 142 6.98 23.01 6.94
N ILE A 143 7.17 23.50 8.16
CA ILE A 143 6.73 22.82 9.39
C ILE A 143 5.20 22.74 9.45
N LEU A 144 4.69 21.58 9.81
CA LEU A 144 3.28 21.36 10.14
C LEU A 144 3.04 21.51 11.65
N PRO A 145 1.82 21.83 12.07
CA PRO A 145 1.42 21.65 13.46
C PRO A 145 1.63 20.20 13.91
N ASP A 146 2.10 20.03 15.13
CA ASP A 146 2.34 18.71 15.71
C ASP A 146 1.04 17.91 15.85
N ALA A 147 1.13 16.61 15.56
CA ALA A 147 0.05 15.67 15.89
C ALA A 147 -0.20 15.63 17.41
N PRO A 148 -1.41 15.23 17.85
CA PRO A 148 -1.74 15.14 19.28
C PRO A 148 -0.81 14.25 20.11
N GLU A 149 -0.26 13.20 19.49
CA GLU A 149 0.74 12.31 20.07
C GLU A 149 1.76 11.88 18.99
N PRO A 150 2.96 11.39 19.36
CA PRO A 150 3.93 10.86 18.40
C PRO A 150 3.37 9.72 17.56
N ILE A 151 3.73 9.70 16.27
CA ILE A 151 3.24 8.72 15.29
C ILE A 151 4.42 7.89 14.78
N GLY A 152 4.51 6.62 15.19
CA GLY A 152 5.51 5.67 14.68
C GLY A 152 4.87 4.47 14.00
N GLU A 153 5.34 4.08 12.82
CA GLU A 153 4.88 2.87 12.09
C GLU A 153 3.35 2.76 11.91
N ALA A 154 2.68 3.90 11.76
CA ALA A 154 1.29 3.96 11.37
C ALA A 154 1.15 3.66 9.87
N VAL A 155 -0.06 3.34 9.42
CA VAL A 155 -0.39 3.39 7.99
C VAL A 155 -0.95 4.76 7.64
N THR A 156 -0.81 5.18 6.38
CA THR A 156 -1.33 6.47 5.92
C THR A 156 -2.20 6.36 4.69
N ALA A 157 -3.19 7.25 4.59
CA ALA A 157 -4.12 7.29 3.47
C ALA A 157 -4.70 8.69 3.23
N SER A 158 -4.71 9.12 1.98
CA SER A 158 -5.44 10.30 1.53
C SER A 158 -6.90 9.93 1.25
N LEU A 159 -7.81 10.51 2.03
CA LEU A 159 -9.26 10.40 1.84
C LEU A 159 -9.85 11.81 1.66
N PRO A 160 -11.10 11.94 1.17
CA PRO A 160 -11.73 13.26 1.00
C PRO A 160 -11.82 14.09 2.29
N THR A 161 -11.74 13.44 3.45
CA THR A 161 -11.76 14.04 4.79
C THR A 161 -10.41 14.58 5.26
N GLY A 162 -9.31 14.18 4.62
CA GLY A 162 -7.95 14.61 4.98
C GLY A 162 -6.91 13.52 4.76
N LEU A 163 -5.74 13.72 5.38
CA LEU A 163 -4.68 12.73 5.46
C LEU A 163 -4.80 11.94 6.77
N HIS A 164 -5.04 10.64 6.65
CA HIS A 164 -5.28 9.75 7.77
C HIS A 164 -3.99 9.05 8.20
N PHE A 165 -3.77 8.97 9.52
CA PHE A 165 -2.67 8.23 10.16
C PHE A 165 -3.28 7.25 11.16
N VAL A 166 -3.10 5.96 10.89
CA VAL A 166 -3.87 4.91 11.57
C VAL A 166 -2.97 3.86 12.20
N GLY A 167 -3.24 3.54 13.46
CA GLY A 167 -2.53 2.52 14.22
C GLY A 167 -1.10 2.94 14.59
N GLY A 168 -0.18 2.00 14.50
CA GLY A 168 1.23 2.22 14.79
C GLY A 168 1.57 2.03 16.26
N ARG A 169 2.63 2.72 16.67
CA ARG A 169 3.18 2.75 18.03
C ARG A 169 3.06 4.14 18.62
N LYS A 170 3.03 4.17 19.96
CA LYS A 170 3.16 5.37 20.78
C LYS A 170 4.07 5.15 21.98
N PRO A 171 4.63 6.19 22.60
CA PRO A 171 5.37 6.07 23.85
C PRO A 171 4.45 5.59 24.98
N LYS A 172 4.93 4.71 25.86
CA LYS A 172 4.19 4.31 27.06
C LYS A 172 4.23 5.36 28.17
N ALA A 173 5.28 6.17 28.18
CA ALA A 173 5.56 7.20 29.17
C ALA A 173 6.50 8.25 28.55
N SER A 174 7.29 8.96 29.38
CA SER A 174 8.25 9.96 28.90
C SER A 174 9.44 9.37 28.14
N ALA A 175 9.80 8.11 28.38
CA ALA A 175 10.80 7.40 27.60
C ALA A 175 10.23 7.05 26.21
N ASN A 176 11.04 7.24 25.17
CA ASN A 176 10.66 7.13 23.76
C ASN A 176 11.89 6.82 22.90
N GLY A 177 12.91 6.11 23.40
CA GLY A 177 14.18 5.94 22.66
C GLY A 177 14.32 4.59 21.97
N THR A 178 13.58 3.60 22.46
CA THR A 178 13.79 2.18 22.15
C THR A 178 12.49 1.44 21.94
N TRP A 179 12.54 0.28 21.29
CA TRP A 179 11.36 -0.60 21.14
C TRP A 179 10.64 -0.87 22.46
N ALA A 180 11.40 -1.05 23.55
CA ALA A 180 10.87 -1.34 24.86
C ALA A 180 10.11 -0.17 25.51
N ASP A 181 10.22 1.05 24.98
CA ASP A 181 9.53 2.23 25.49
C ASP A 181 8.11 2.38 24.92
N HIS A 182 7.77 1.60 23.88
CA HIS A 182 6.58 1.83 23.07
C HIS A 182 5.49 0.79 23.32
N ALA A 183 4.26 1.13 22.94
CA ALA A 183 3.11 0.24 22.89
C ALA A 183 2.35 0.44 21.58
N ASP A 184 1.63 -0.59 21.14
CA ASP A 184 0.71 -0.47 20.01
C ASP A 184 -0.41 0.51 20.33
N THR A 185 -0.88 1.21 19.31
CA THR A 185 -2.02 2.10 19.43
C THR A 185 -3.04 1.86 18.32
N GLY A 186 -4.31 2.16 18.64
CA GLY A 186 -5.40 2.20 17.67
C GLY A 186 -5.72 3.63 17.23
N HIS A 187 -4.82 4.60 17.46
CA HIS A 187 -5.07 5.99 17.09
C HIS A 187 -5.45 6.11 15.62
N HIS A 188 -6.32 7.06 15.33
CA HIS A 188 -6.73 7.41 13.99
C HIS A 188 -6.78 8.93 13.91
N PHE A 189 -5.64 9.52 13.55
CA PHE A 189 -5.51 10.96 13.41
C PHE A 189 -5.81 11.38 11.98
N VAL A 190 -6.48 12.51 11.81
CA VAL A 190 -6.81 13.09 10.51
C VAL A 190 -6.23 14.49 10.44
N LEU A 191 -5.32 14.72 9.49
CA LEU A 191 -4.80 16.05 9.18
C LEU A 191 -5.62 16.64 8.03
N SER A 192 -6.36 17.72 8.29
CA SER A 192 -7.11 18.47 7.27
C SER A 192 -6.60 19.91 7.23
N GLY A 193 -5.87 20.24 6.15
CA GLY A 193 -5.10 21.47 6.07
C GLY A 193 -3.99 21.52 7.12
N GLU A 194 -4.19 22.32 8.15
CA GLU A 194 -3.26 22.49 9.29
C GLU A 194 -3.90 22.11 10.63
N THR A 195 -5.06 21.46 10.60
CA THR A 195 -5.79 21.05 11.80
C THR A 195 -5.77 19.54 11.95
N TRP A 196 -5.52 19.08 13.16
CA TRP A 196 -5.63 17.67 13.54
C TRP A 196 -6.99 17.38 14.18
N ASP A 197 -7.60 16.29 13.74
CA ASP A 197 -8.81 15.70 14.33
C ASP A 197 -8.60 14.18 14.55
N THR A 198 -9.61 13.51 15.08
CA THR A 198 -9.65 12.07 15.29
C THR A 198 -10.84 11.43 14.58
N ALA A 199 -10.62 10.25 14.03
CA ALA A 199 -11.66 9.36 13.51
C ALA A 199 -11.80 8.12 14.41
N ALA A 200 -12.75 7.24 14.10
CA ALA A 200 -12.93 5.99 14.83
C ALA A 200 -11.61 5.20 14.92
N PRO A 201 -11.20 4.75 16.11
CA PRO A 201 -9.90 4.12 16.30
C PRO A 201 -9.84 2.75 15.62
N LEU A 202 -8.64 2.38 15.15
CA LEU A 202 -8.37 1.06 14.59
C LEU A 202 -8.72 -0.03 15.62
N PRO A 203 -9.63 -0.97 15.32
CA PRO A 203 -10.14 -1.91 16.33
C PRO A 203 -9.08 -2.85 16.89
N THR A 204 -8.06 -3.17 16.08
CA THR A 204 -6.92 -3.99 16.49
C THR A 204 -5.65 -3.14 16.48
N PRO A 205 -5.23 -2.55 17.62
CA PRO A 205 -3.97 -1.82 17.74
C PRO A 205 -2.78 -2.66 17.26
N ARG A 206 -2.05 -2.15 16.27
CA ARG A 206 -0.91 -2.83 15.64
C ARG A 206 -0.04 -1.85 14.88
N ASN A 207 1.22 -2.21 14.71
CA ASN A 207 2.22 -1.46 13.96
C ASN A 207 2.70 -2.22 12.74
N SER A 208 3.50 -1.56 11.89
CA SER A 208 4.13 -2.18 10.72
C SER A 208 3.14 -2.86 9.76
N ALA A 209 1.88 -2.40 9.74
CA ALA A 209 0.85 -2.84 8.82
C ALA A 209 1.01 -2.15 7.46
N THR A 210 0.22 -2.57 6.48
CA THR A 210 0.11 -1.89 5.19
C THR A 210 -1.33 -1.45 4.94
N ALA A 211 -1.54 -0.47 4.05
CA ALA A 211 -2.87 0.00 3.75
C ALA A 211 -3.05 0.49 2.31
N GLU A 212 -4.27 0.35 1.79
CA GLU A 212 -4.68 0.86 0.49
C GLU A 212 -6.06 1.51 0.56
N VAL A 213 -6.30 2.49 -0.31
CA VAL A 213 -7.63 3.05 -0.53
C VAL A 213 -8.23 2.44 -1.80
N ILE A 214 -9.36 1.75 -1.67
CA ILE A 214 -10.09 1.18 -2.80
C ILE A 214 -11.51 1.71 -2.75
N ASN A 215 -11.94 2.39 -3.82
CA ASN A 215 -13.27 2.99 -3.94
C ASN A 215 -13.66 3.89 -2.74
N GLY A 216 -12.69 4.64 -2.20
CA GLY A 216 -12.90 5.56 -1.07
C GLY A 216 -12.91 4.90 0.31
N VAL A 217 -12.69 3.59 0.40
CA VAL A 217 -12.59 2.83 1.65
C VAL A 217 -11.12 2.53 1.94
N LEU A 218 -10.69 2.75 3.19
CA LEU A 218 -9.32 2.46 3.64
C LEU A 218 -9.24 1.03 4.18
N TYR A 219 -8.39 0.19 3.59
CA TYR A 219 -8.13 -1.17 4.04
C TYR A 219 -6.80 -1.23 4.78
N VAL A 220 -6.77 -1.75 6.00
CA VAL A 220 -5.55 -1.95 6.80
C VAL A 220 -5.30 -3.43 7.01
N VAL A 221 -4.17 -3.91 6.52
CA VAL A 221 -3.85 -5.34 6.40
C VAL A 221 -2.58 -5.70 7.18
N GLY A 222 -2.64 -6.82 7.89
CA GLY A 222 -1.47 -7.42 8.52
C GLY A 222 -0.90 -6.54 9.63
N GLY A 223 0.43 -6.45 9.69
CA GLY A 223 1.17 -5.79 10.76
C GLY A 223 1.60 -6.75 11.86
N ARG A 224 2.03 -6.18 12.97
CA ARG A 224 2.45 -6.91 14.16
C ARG A 224 2.09 -6.14 15.41
N THR A 225 2.13 -6.82 16.54
CA THR A 225 2.03 -6.18 17.85
C THR A 225 3.38 -6.24 18.56
N VAL A 226 3.63 -5.26 19.44
CA VAL A 226 4.85 -5.17 20.24
C VAL A 226 5.08 -6.44 21.08
N THR A 227 4.02 -7.15 21.47
CA THR A 227 4.07 -8.32 22.34
C THR A 227 3.65 -9.64 21.70
N GLY A 228 2.88 -9.62 20.61
CA GLY A 228 2.18 -10.80 20.06
C GLY A 228 2.61 -11.24 18.66
N GLY A 229 3.64 -10.60 18.07
CA GLY A 229 4.16 -10.98 16.76
C GLY A 229 3.23 -10.57 15.61
N ASN A 230 3.38 -11.24 14.46
CA ASN A 230 2.66 -10.90 13.24
C ASN A 230 1.15 -11.17 13.33
N SER A 231 0.36 -10.30 12.72
CA SER A 231 -1.10 -10.30 12.76
C SER A 231 -1.71 -10.67 11.42
N THR A 232 -2.84 -11.38 11.44
CA THR A 232 -3.71 -11.64 10.27
C THR A 232 -4.84 -10.63 10.14
N ALA A 233 -4.90 -9.62 11.02
CA ALA A 233 -5.98 -8.65 11.05
C ALA A 233 -6.13 -7.92 9.70
N HIS A 234 -7.38 -7.83 9.25
CA HIS A 234 -7.76 -7.13 8.04
C HIS A 234 -9.06 -6.38 8.33
N GLU A 235 -8.98 -5.05 8.27
CA GLU A 235 -10.07 -4.16 8.68
C GLU A 235 -10.22 -3.04 7.66
N ALA A 236 -11.46 -2.68 7.32
CA ALA A 236 -11.78 -1.60 6.41
C ALA A 236 -12.50 -0.46 7.13
N TYR A 237 -12.09 0.77 6.83
CA TYR A 237 -12.67 2.00 7.37
C TYR A 237 -13.47 2.73 6.29
N ASP A 238 -14.72 3.00 6.61
CA ASP A 238 -15.60 3.85 5.81
C ASP A 238 -15.61 5.29 6.39
N PRO A 239 -15.04 6.28 5.68
CA PRO A 239 -15.02 7.67 6.14
C PRO A 239 -16.40 8.34 6.17
N VAL A 240 -17.42 7.78 5.49
CA VAL A 240 -18.77 8.35 5.49
C VAL A 240 -19.50 8.04 6.79
N SER A 241 -19.39 6.80 7.26
CA SER A 241 -20.01 6.37 8.53
C SER A 241 -19.10 6.51 9.74
N ASP A 242 -17.81 6.77 9.53
CA ASP A 242 -16.75 6.75 10.55
C ASP A 242 -16.75 5.42 11.32
N GLN A 243 -16.81 4.30 10.59
CA GLN A 243 -16.87 2.96 11.17
C GLN A 243 -15.86 2.00 10.53
N TRP A 244 -15.40 1.06 11.36
CA TRP A 244 -14.56 -0.04 10.94
C TRP A 244 -15.36 -1.33 10.77
N THR A 245 -15.03 -2.09 9.73
CA THR A 245 -15.54 -3.44 9.49
C THR A 245 -14.37 -4.42 9.47
N ARG A 246 -14.51 -5.55 10.19
CA ARG A 246 -13.56 -6.67 10.07
C ARG A 246 -13.88 -7.47 8.81
N LEU A 247 -12.85 -7.82 8.06
CA LEU A 247 -12.93 -8.54 6.80
C LEU A 247 -12.28 -9.92 6.92
N ALA A 248 -12.29 -10.70 5.83
CA ALA A 248 -11.58 -11.97 5.76
C ALA A 248 -10.10 -11.76 6.13
N PRO A 249 -9.57 -12.55 7.09
CA PRO A 249 -8.23 -12.35 7.61
C PRO A 249 -7.18 -12.69 6.56
N LEU A 250 -6.04 -11.99 6.62
CA LEU A 250 -4.88 -12.31 5.80
C LEU A 250 -4.49 -13.79 6.06
N PRO A 251 -4.29 -14.64 5.02
CA PRO A 251 -4.08 -16.08 5.23
C PRO A 251 -2.86 -16.44 6.08
N GLN A 252 -1.85 -15.58 6.10
CA GLN A 252 -0.65 -15.72 6.92
C GLN A 252 -0.28 -14.35 7.50
N GLY A 253 -0.10 -14.27 8.82
CA GLY A 253 0.23 -13.00 9.47
C GLY A 253 1.61 -12.50 9.04
N GLN A 254 1.69 -11.25 8.62
CA GLN A 254 2.91 -10.61 8.12
C GLN A 254 3.03 -9.19 8.70
N GLY A 255 4.19 -8.82 9.22
CA GLY A 255 4.50 -7.45 9.68
C GLY A 255 5.74 -6.91 8.99
N GLY A 256 5.80 -5.58 8.81
CA GLY A 256 6.84 -4.94 7.98
C GLY A 256 6.64 -5.22 6.49
N LEU A 257 5.39 -5.50 6.12
CA LEU A 257 4.92 -5.84 4.77
C LEU A 257 4.57 -4.58 3.97
N ALA A 258 4.29 -4.77 2.69
CA ALA A 258 3.81 -3.72 1.79
C ALA A 258 2.59 -4.20 1.01
N SER A 259 1.90 -3.25 0.36
CA SER A 259 0.78 -3.54 -0.52
C SER A 259 0.75 -2.66 -1.77
N GLY A 260 -0.20 -3.00 -2.65
CA GLY A 260 -0.68 -2.14 -3.73
C GLY A 260 -1.96 -2.70 -4.33
N VAL A 261 -2.49 -2.06 -5.36
CA VAL A 261 -3.76 -2.40 -5.99
C VAL A 261 -3.57 -2.62 -7.49
N ILE A 262 -4.06 -3.75 -8.01
CA ILE A 262 -4.14 -4.03 -9.45
C ILE A 262 -5.56 -4.47 -9.75
N ASN A 263 -6.19 -3.83 -10.74
CA ASN A 263 -7.55 -4.10 -11.20
C ASN A 263 -8.57 -4.13 -10.05
N GLY A 264 -8.42 -3.23 -9.07
CA GLY A 264 -9.30 -3.12 -7.90
C GLY A 264 -9.12 -4.20 -6.83
N LYS A 265 -8.11 -5.07 -6.96
CA LYS A 265 -7.75 -6.08 -5.96
C LYS A 265 -6.50 -5.64 -5.20
N LEU A 266 -6.48 -5.86 -3.90
CA LEU A 266 -5.35 -5.54 -3.03
C LEU A 266 -4.35 -6.69 -3.05
N TYR A 267 -3.08 -6.40 -3.26
CA TYR A 267 -1.97 -7.36 -3.18
C TYR A 267 -1.14 -7.02 -1.95
N ALA A 268 -1.00 -7.95 -1.01
CA ALA A 268 -0.16 -7.82 0.17
C ALA A 268 1.04 -8.77 0.05
N PHE A 269 2.25 -8.29 0.36
CA PHE A 269 3.49 -9.06 0.16
C PHE A 269 4.62 -8.59 1.06
N GLY A 270 5.62 -9.46 1.24
CA GLY A 270 6.81 -9.18 2.04
C GLY A 270 6.56 -9.28 3.54
N GLY A 271 7.42 -8.60 4.30
CA GLY A 271 7.45 -8.68 5.75
C GLY A 271 8.40 -9.78 6.26
N GLU A 272 8.56 -9.81 7.58
CA GLU A 272 9.51 -10.70 8.27
C GLU A 272 8.84 -11.49 9.40
N TYR A 273 9.52 -12.54 9.85
CA TYR A 273 9.13 -13.34 11.00
C TYR A 273 10.35 -13.67 11.87
N PHE A 274 10.08 -13.96 13.13
CA PHE A 274 11.12 -14.13 14.16
C PHE A 274 11.16 -15.54 14.76
N ASP A 275 10.09 -16.32 14.60
CA ASP A 275 9.99 -17.70 15.06
C ASP A 275 10.78 -18.67 14.16
N ASN A 276 11.13 -19.85 14.68
CA ASN A 276 11.74 -20.94 13.92
C ASN A 276 12.99 -20.56 13.11
N GLY A 277 13.83 -19.66 13.64
CA GLY A 277 15.04 -19.16 12.97
C GLY A 277 14.83 -17.84 12.22
N GLY A 278 13.58 -17.42 12.05
CA GLY A 278 13.17 -16.17 11.39
C GLY A 278 13.49 -16.10 9.91
N GLY A 279 13.11 -14.99 9.29
CA GLY A 279 13.31 -14.75 7.86
C GLY A 279 12.33 -13.74 7.30
N VAL A 280 12.17 -13.76 5.98
CA VAL A 280 11.31 -12.87 5.20
C VAL A 280 10.31 -13.69 4.38
N TYR A 281 9.12 -13.14 4.15
CA TYR A 281 8.05 -13.86 3.45
C TYR A 281 8.12 -13.66 1.93
N PRO A 282 8.22 -14.75 1.13
CA PRO A 282 8.03 -14.67 -0.32
C PRO A 282 6.57 -14.50 -0.72
N GLN A 283 5.63 -14.89 0.14
CA GLN A 283 4.21 -15.01 -0.23
C GLN A 283 3.60 -13.66 -0.60
N CYS A 284 2.86 -13.65 -1.72
CA CYS A 284 1.94 -12.58 -2.07
C CYS A 284 0.50 -13.09 -1.96
N TRP A 285 -0.36 -12.31 -1.33
CA TRP A 285 -1.78 -12.60 -1.14
C TRP A 285 -2.61 -11.56 -1.87
N VAL A 286 -3.68 -11.99 -2.55
CA VAL A 286 -4.57 -11.14 -3.34
C VAL A 286 -5.95 -11.13 -2.71
N TYR A 287 -6.40 -9.98 -2.25
CA TYR A 287 -7.73 -9.78 -1.71
C TYR A 287 -8.68 -9.21 -2.76
N ASP A 288 -9.84 -9.85 -2.90
CA ASP A 288 -10.94 -9.34 -3.70
C ASP A 288 -12.03 -8.72 -2.80
N PRO A 289 -12.19 -7.38 -2.81
CA PRO A 289 -13.22 -6.71 -2.03
C PRO A 289 -14.65 -7.05 -2.46
N GLN A 290 -14.87 -7.62 -3.65
CA GLN A 290 -16.20 -8.03 -4.11
C GLN A 290 -16.67 -9.35 -3.48
N THR A 291 -15.73 -10.22 -3.10
CA THR A 291 -16.03 -11.55 -2.55
C THR A 291 -15.61 -11.71 -1.09
N ASP A 292 -14.93 -10.70 -0.53
CA ASP A 292 -14.31 -10.75 0.80
C ASP A 292 -13.48 -12.03 0.98
N ALA A 293 -12.58 -12.26 0.03
CA ALA A 293 -11.77 -13.47 -0.02
C ALA A 293 -10.34 -13.20 -0.48
N TRP A 294 -9.42 -14.04 0.00
CA TRP A 294 -8.02 -14.03 -0.36
C TRP A 294 -7.67 -15.21 -1.26
N ASP A 295 -6.90 -14.94 -2.30
CA ASP A 295 -6.26 -15.92 -3.16
C ASP A 295 -4.73 -15.82 -3.08
N LYS A 296 -4.02 -16.86 -3.51
CA LYS A 296 -2.56 -16.81 -3.64
C LYS A 296 -2.17 -16.02 -4.90
N GLY A 297 -1.32 -15.02 -4.73
CA GLY A 297 -0.68 -14.26 -5.81
C GLY A 297 0.69 -14.84 -6.23
N PRO A 298 1.38 -14.17 -7.16
CA PRO A 298 2.76 -14.54 -7.52
C PRO A 298 3.71 -14.16 -6.38
N ASP A 299 4.43 -15.16 -5.86
CA ASP A 299 5.45 -14.94 -4.82
C ASP A 299 6.48 -13.88 -5.29
N MET A 300 6.96 -13.07 -4.35
CA MET A 300 8.00 -12.05 -4.61
C MET A 300 9.24 -12.71 -5.22
N LYS A 301 9.86 -12.02 -6.19
CA LYS A 301 11.17 -12.42 -6.73
C LYS A 301 12.24 -12.40 -5.65
N SER A 302 12.26 -11.33 -4.86
CA SER A 302 13.26 -11.11 -3.82
C SER A 302 12.54 -10.79 -2.49
N PRO A 303 12.25 -11.80 -1.65
CA PRO A 303 11.53 -11.61 -0.39
C PRO A 303 12.23 -10.59 0.52
N ARG A 304 11.47 -9.67 1.13
CA ARG A 304 12.02 -8.62 1.99
C ARG A 304 10.99 -7.98 2.92
N HIS A 305 11.48 -7.29 3.95
CA HIS A 305 10.68 -6.50 4.90
C HIS A 305 11.16 -5.04 4.95
N GLY A 306 10.39 -4.17 5.62
CA GLY A 306 10.72 -2.75 5.74
C GLY A 306 10.77 -2.05 4.38
N LEU A 307 10.05 -2.59 3.40
CA LEU A 307 9.97 -2.13 2.02
C LEU A 307 8.79 -1.18 1.84
N GLY A 308 8.86 -0.34 0.80
CA GLY A 308 7.73 0.48 0.37
C GLY A 308 6.92 -0.22 -0.74
N GLY A 309 5.59 -0.14 -0.66
CA GLY A 309 4.66 -0.55 -1.73
C GLY A 309 3.89 0.65 -2.26
N LEU A 310 3.83 0.82 -3.58
CA LEU A 310 3.08 1.90 -4.22
C LEU A 310 2.29 1.45 -5.44
N THR A 311 1.05 1.89 -5.51
CA THR A 311 0.21 1.72 -6.70
C THR A 311 0.34 2.92 -7.64
N LEU A 312 0.77 2.70 -8.88
CA LEU A 312 0.75 3.71 -9.93
C LEU A 312 0.45 3.05 -11.28
N ASP A 313 -0.49 3.63 -12.03
CA ASP A 313 -0.90 3.16 -13.37
C ASP A 313 -1.23 1.66 -13.44
N ASN A 314 -1.97 1.18 -12.43
CA ASN A 314 -2.36 -0.23 -12.32
C ASN A 314 -1.17 -1.20 -12.21
N ARG A 315 -0.07 -0.73 -11.62
CA ARG A 315 1.12 -1.50 -11.27
C ARG A 315 1.49 -1.23 -9.82
N ILE A 316 2.18 -2.19 -9.22
CA ILE A 316 2.68 -2.06 -7.85
C ILE A 316 4.20 -2.05 -7.87
N TYR A 317 4.80 -1.05 -7.25
CA TYR A 317 6.23 -0.92 -7.09
C TYR A 317 6.62 -1.35 -5.67
N ALA A 318 7.49 -2.36 -5.56
CA ALA A 318 8.09 -2.82 -4.32
C ALA A 318 9.52 -2.27 -4.21
N ILE A 319 9.71 -1.26 -3.37
CA ILE A 319 10.91 -0.42 -3.30
C ILE A 319 11.70 -0.74 -2.04
N GLY A 320 13.02 -0.92 -2.16
CA GLY A 320 13.94 -1.11 -1.04
C GLY A 320 13.59 -2.30 -0.15
N GLY A 321 13.93 -2.20 1.13
CA GLY A 321 13.74 -3.24 2.15
C GLY A 321 14.94 -4.16 2.32
N ALA A 322 14.93 -4.97 3.37
CA ALA A 322 15.99 -5.93 3.70
C ALA A 322 15.63 -7.37 3.35
N LEU A 323 16.60 -8.07 2.75
CA LEU A 323 16.46 -9.47 2.31
C LEU A 323 16.55 -10.50 3.45
N GLU A 324 16.94 -10.05 4.63
CA GLU A 324 16.91 -10.82 5.88
C GLU A 324 16.06 -10.06 6.90
N ARG A 325 15.75 -10.69 8.05
CA ARG A 325 15.03 -10.02 9.14
C ARG A 325 15.89 -8.94 9.80
N GLY A 326 15.27 -7.86 10.29
CA GLY A 326 15.94 -6.76 10.97
C GLY A 326 16.83 -5.87 10.09
N GLY A 327 17.95 -5.38 10.64
CA GLY A 327 18.77 -4.35 10.01
C GLY A 327 19.79 -4.81 8.97
N SER A 328 19.74 -6.08 8.53
CA SER A 328 20.77 -6.70 7.69
C SER A 328 20.29 -7.00 6.27
N GLN A 329 21.22 -7.03 5.33
CA GLN A 329 20.96 -7.20 3.90
C GLN A 329 19.98 -6.17 3.34
N THR A 330 20.06 -4.92 3.79
CA THR A 330 19.31 -3.80 3.19
C THR A 330 19.61 -3.71 1.69
N SER A 331 18.57 -3.63 0.87
CA SER A 331 18.69 -3.66 -0.57
C SER A 331 18.33 -2.32 -1.24
N ALA A 332 18.80 -2.15 -2.47
CA ALA A 332 18.40 -1.07 -3.35
C ALA A 332 17.34 -1.51 -4.38
N LEU A 333 16.78 -2.72 -4.22
CA LEU A 333 15.95 -3.34 -5.25
C LEU A 333 14.65 -2.55 -5.47
N VAL A 334 14.23 -2.50 -6.73
CA VAL A 334 12.91 -2.03 -7.12
C VAL A 334 12.34 -3.05 -8.08
N GLU A 335 11.22 -3.64 -7.71
CA GLU A 335 10.53 -4.64 -8.52
C GLU A 335 9.09 -4.18 -8.76
N VAL A 336 8.55 -4.51 -9.93
CA VAL A 336 7.22 -4.08 -10.37
C VAL A 336 6.34 -5.28 -10.60
N LEU A 337 5.17 -5.30 -9.94
CA LEU A 337 4.11 -6.26 -10.17
C LEU A 337 3.07 -5.66 -11.11
N SER A 338 2.78 -6.33 -12.22
CA SER A 338 1.80 -5.87 -13.21
C SER A 338 1.13 -7.04 -13.95
N ALA A 339 -0.09 -6.81 -14.44
CA ALA A 339 -0.79 -7.72 -15.36
C ALA A 339 -0.17 -7.71 -16.75
#